data_AF-A0A348ZW56-F1
#
_entry.id   AF-A0A348ZW56-F1
#
_cell.length_a   1.000
_cell.length_b   1.000
_cell.length_c   1.000
_cell.angle_alpha   90.00
_cell.angle_beta   90.00
_cell.angle_gamma   90.00
#
_symmetry.space_group_name_H-M   'P 1'
#
loop_
_entity.id
_entity.type
_entity.pdbx_description
1 polymer ?
#
loop_
_entity_poly.entity_id
_entity_poly.type
_entity_poly.pdbx_seq_one_letter_code
_entity_poly.pdbx_strand_id
1 'polypeptide(L)' 'MLKFLDDSQFSVFGLDEIFAALHGEGRKANEETAEEIIRKLEDMNNYIPESDSARREYRYVLLREYKTYLKEQSEK' A
#
# COMPACT_ATOMS: atom_id res chain seq x y z
N MET A 1 -5.17 1.80 -8.56
CA MET A 1 -6.07 2.82 -7.98
C MET A 1 -6.56 2.29 -6.64
N LEU A 2 -6.39 3.04 -5.56
CA LEU A 2 -6.82 2.63 -4.22
C LEU A 2 -8.28 3.01 -4.02
N LYS A 3 -9.11 2.07 -3.58
CA LYS A 3 -10.51 2.29 -3.25
C LYS A 3 -10.73 2.18 -1.72
N PHE A 4 -11.30 3.24 -1.16
CA PHE A 4 -11.57 3.43 0.26
C PHE A 4 -13.03 3.11 0.61
N LEU A 5 -13.35 3.03 1.91
CA LEU A 5 -14.68 2.63 2.38
C LEU A 5 -15.75 3.69 2.12
N ASP A 6 -15.36 4.95 2.05
CA ASP A 6 -16.22 6.09 1.71
C ASP A 6 -16.41 6.26 0.19
N ASP A 7 -16.08 5.23 -0.60
CA ASP A 7 -16.04 5.22 -2.07
C ASP A 7 -15.05 6.22 -2.71
N SER A 8 -14.24 6.92 -1.91
CA SER A 8 -13.16 7.74 -2.46
C SER A 8 -12.10 6.86 -3.15
N GLN A 9 -11.48 7.44 -4.17
CA GLN A 9 -10.50 6.76 -5.00
C GLN A 9 -9.27 7.64 -5.17
N PHE A 10 -8.10 7.05 -4.90
CA PHE A 10 -6.82 7.75 -5.04
C PHE A 10 -5.93 6.98 -6.02
N SER A 11 -5.40 7.72 -6.99
CA SER A 11 -4.29 7.24 -7.81
C SER A 11 -2.99 7.42 -7.03
N VAL A 12 -2.18 6.37 -7.00
CA VAL A 12 -0.84 6.37 -6.42
C VAL A 12 0.13 5.95 -7.50
N PHE A 13 1.19 6.73 -7.65
CA PHE A 13 2.27 6.48 -8.57
C PHE A 13 3.30 5.55 -7.91
N GLY A 14 3.72 4.51 -8.63
CA GLY A 14 4.80 3.60 -8.18
C GLY A 14 4.37 2.44 -7.29
N LEU A 15 3.07 2.21 -7.09
CA LEU A 15 2.59 1.22 -6.12
C LEU A 15 3.00 -0.21 -6.52
N ASP A 16 2.93 -0.54 -7.81
CA ASP A 16 3.25 -1.88 -8.32
C ASP A 16 4.75 -2.18 -8.17
N GLU A 17 5.60 -1.19 -8.42
CA GLU A 17 7.05 -1.26 -8.23
C GLU A 17 7.41 -1.44 -6.75
N ILE A 18 6.74 -0.71 -5.85
CA ILE A 18 6.91 -0.86 -4.41
C ILE A 18 6.52 -2.28 -3.97
N PHE A 19 5.38 -2.79 -4.42
CA PHE A 19 4.93 -4.14 -4.07
C PHE A 19 5.89 -5.22 -4.59
N ALA A 20 6.35 -5.07 -5.84
CA ALA A 20 7.32 -6.00 -6.42
C ALA A 20 8.64 -6.01 -5.64
N ALA A 21 9.16 -4.84 -5.25
CA ALA A 21 10.38 -4.74 -4.45
C ALA A 21 10.21 -5.42 -3.07
N LEU A 22 9.15 -5.08 -2.33
CA LEU A 22 8.88 -5.64 -1.01
C LEU A 22 8.67 -7.17 -1.06
N HIS A 23 8.02 -7.66 -2.10
CA HIS A 23 7.87 -9.10 -2.32
C HIS A 23 9.21 -9.77 -2.64
N GLY A 24 10.05 -9.16 -3.48
CA GLY A 24 11.41 -9.64 -3.76
C GLY A 24 12.31 -9.69 -2.51
N GLU A 25 12.06 -8.80 -1.55
CA GLU A 25 12.70 -8.79 -0.23
C GLU A 25 12.07 -9.79 0.77
N GLY A 26 10.99 -10.47 0.41
CA GLY A 26 10.29 -11.41 1.27
C GLY A 26 9.49 -10.76 2.41
N ARG A 27 9.12 -9.48 2.28
CA ARG A 27 8.37 -8.74 3.31
C ARG A 27 6.96 -9.33 3.45
N LYS A 28 6.57 -9.63 4.68
CA LYS A 28 5.24 -10.18 5.02
C LYS A 28 4.20 -9.07 5.07
N ALA A 29 2.96 -9.34 4.71
CA ALA A 29 1.87 -8.38 4.87
C ALA A 29 1.48 -8.14 6.34
N ASN A 30 2.24 -7.28 7.01
CA ASN A 30 2.05 -6.81 8.38
C ASN A 30 2.06 -5.26 8.46
N GLU A 31 1.85 -4.73 9.66
CA GLU A 31 1.81 -3.28 9.92
C GLU A 31 3.12 -2.58 9.54
N GLU A 32 4.26 -3.18 9.84
CA GLU A 32 5.58 -2.65 9.47
C GLU A 32 5.71 -2.44 7.95
N THR A 33 5.22 -3.39 7.17
CA THR A 33 5.24 -3.30 5.70
C THR A 33 4.28 -2.24 5.19
N ALA A 34 3.11 -2.05 5.83
CA ALA A 34 2.21 -0.95 5.49
C ALA A 34 2.87 0.42 5.72
N GLU A 35 3.57 0.59 6.83
CA GLU A 35 4.33 1.83 7.13
C GLU A 35 5.50 2.04 6.16
N GLU A 36 6.14 0.97 5.70
CA GLU A 36 7.17 1.08 4.68
C GLU A 36 6.60 1.47 3.30
N ILE A 37 5.46 0.91 2.90
CA ILE A 37 4.78 1.32 1.66
C ILE A 37 4.45 2.81 1.73
N ILE A 38 3.93 3.31 2.86
CA ILE A 38 3.65 4.73 3.02
C ILE A 38 4.91 5.58 2.88
N ARG A 39 6.00 5.22 3.56
CA ARG A 39 7.27 5.96 3.46
C ARG A 39 7.78 6.04 2.02
N LYS A 40 7.75 4.91 1.29
CA LYS A 40 8.15 4.88 -0.12
C LYS A 40 7.21 5.73 -1.00
N LEU A 41 5.90 5.74 -0.73
CA LEU A 41 4.95 6.59 -1.44
C LEU A 41 5.20 8.09 -1.16
N GLU A 42 5.51 8.47 0.08
CA GLU A 42 5.90 9.83 0.49
C GLU A 42 7.19 10.26 -0.21
N ASP A 43 8.21 9.40 -0.27
CA ASP A 43 9.47 9.64 -0.99
C ASP A 43 9.24 9.86 -2.50
N MET A 44 8.18 9.26 -3.04
CA MET A 44 7.73 9.43 -4.44
C MET A 44 6.78 10.63 -4.62
N ASN A 45 6.61 11.48 -3.60
CA ASN A 45 5.72 12.66 -3.59
C ASN A 45 4.24 12.34 -3.83
N ASN A 46 3.77 11.15 -3.46
CA ASN A 46 2.35 10.85 -3.46
C ASN A 46 1.64 11.58 -2.31
N TYR A 47 0.37 11.95 -2.52
CA TYR A 47 -0.46 12.48 -1.45
C TYR A 47 -0.79 11.39 -0.43
N ILE A 48 -0.38 11.60 0.82
CA ILE A 48 -0.80 10.82 1.97
C ILE A 48 -1.63 11.72 2.90
N PRO A 49 -2.83 11.28 3.33
CA PRO A 49 -3.63 12.05 4.29
C PRO A 49 -2.90 12.28 5.62
N GLU A 50 -2.94 13.52 6.13
CA GLU A 50 -2.37 13.89 7.43
C GLU A 50 -3.25 13.52 8.62
N SER A 51 -4.57 13.42 8.41
CA SER A 51 -5.52 13.06 9.47
C SER A 51 -5.25 11.63 9.96
N ASP A 52 -5.16 11.44 11.28
CA ASP A 52 -4.89 10.14 11.89
C ASP A 52 -5.87 9.04 11.46
N SER A 53 -7.17 9.38 11.35
CA SER A 53 -8.20 8.43 10.92
C SER A 53 -8.01 8.05 9.45
N ALA A 54 -7.81 9.03 8.58
CA ALA A 54 -7.57 8.80 7.17
C ALA A 54 -6.25 8.05 6.93
N ARG A 55 -5.18 8.37 7.64
CA ARG A 55 -3.89 7.66 7.56
C ARG A 55 -4.01 6.22 8.06
N ARG A 56 -4.84 5.95 9.08
CA ARG A 56 -5.14 4.58 9.54
C ARG A 56 -5.88 3.79 8.45
N GLU A 57 -6.89 4.38 7.82
CA GLU A 57 -7.60 3.72 6.71
C GLU A 57 -6.67 3.49 5.52
N TYR A 58 -5.83 4.46 5.20
CA TYR A 58 -4.82 4.36 4.14
C TYR A 58 -3.87 3.17 4.36
N ARG A 59 -3.34 3.01 5.58
CA ARG A 59 -2.53 1.83 5.95
C ARG A 59 -3.28 0.53 5.75
N TYR A 60 -4.54 0.47 6.18
CA TYR A 60 -5.37 -0.72 6.03
C TYR A 60 -5.57 -1.08 4.56
N VAL A 61 -5.90 -0.10 3.71
CA VAL A 61 -6.11 -0.29 2.28
C VAL A 61 -4.81 -0.76 1.61
N LEU A 62 -3.68 -0.10 1.84
CA LEU A 62 -2.39 -0.54 1.28
C LEU A 62 -2.03 -1.97 1.67
N LEU A 63 -2.24 -2.33 2.94
CA LEU A 63 -1.96 -3.66 3.42
C LEU A 63 -2.88 -4.71 2.78
N ARG A 64 -4.15 -4.37 2.54
CA ARG A 64 -5.10 -5.21 1.82
C ARG A 64 -4.64 -5.43 0.37
N GLU A 65 -4.27 -4.37 -0.34
CA GLU A 65 -3.80 -4.47 -1.73
C GLU A 65 -2.50 -5.29 -1.83
N TYR A 66 -1.57 -5.12 -0.88
CA TYR A 66 -0.34 -5.92 -0.85
C TYR A 66 -0.63 -7.41 -0.58
N LYS A 67 -1.61 -7.74 0.27
CA LYS A 67 -2.05 -9.14 0.44
C LYS A 67 -2.62 -9.73 -0.85
N THR A 68 -3.41 -8.95 -1.59
CA THR A 68 -3.93 -9.35 -2.90
C THR A 68 -2.77 -9.63 -3.86
N TYR A 69 -1.82 -8.70 -3.96
CA TYR A 69 -0.63 -8.87 -4.78
C TYR A 69 0.14 -10.15 -4.45
N LEU A 70 0.41 -10.42 -3.16
CA LEU A 70 1.12 -11.63 -2.72
C LEU A 70 0.38 -12.91 -3.12
N LYS A 71 -0.95 -12.92 -2.98
CA LYS A 71 -1.79 -14.04 -3.40
C LYS A 71 -1.66 -14.29 -4.91
N GLU A 72 -1.76 -13.24 -5.71
CA GLU A 72 -1.60 -13.31 -7.16
C GLU A 72 -0.22 -13.80 -7.59
N GLN A 73 0.86 -13.47 -6.87
CA GLN A 73 2.19 -14.02 -7.17
C GLN A 73 2.31 -15.49 -6.76
N SER A 74 1.58 -15.95 -5.74
CA SER A 74 1.61 -17.36 -5.31
C SER A 74 0.81 -18.31 -6.21
N GLU A 75 -0.13 -17.76 -6.99
CA GLU A 75 -0.98 -18.49 -7.93
C GLU A 75 -0.36 -18.57 -9.35
N LYS A 76 0.83 -18.00 -9.54
CA LYS A 76 1.62 -18.09 -10.79
C LYS A 76 2.65 -19.21 -10.73
#